data_AF-C1LEF4-F1
#
_entry.id   AF-C1LEF4-F1
#
_cell.length_a   1.000
_cell.length_b   1.000
_cell.length_c   1.000
_cell.angle_alpha   90.00
_cell.angle_beta   90.00
_cell.angle_gamma   90.00
#
_symmetry.space_group_name_H-M   'P 1'
#
loop_
_entity.id
_entity.type
_entity.pdbx_description
1 polymer ?
#
loop_
_entity_poly.entity_id
_entity_poly.type
_entity_poly.pdbx_seq_one_letter_code
_entity_poly.pdbx_strand_id
1 'polypeptide(L)'
;MGWRAFIRPVFITCYSLLICIILPFLILKLYEKSAPAVVSAWFVAGLFVLGAIPVSLWTIIGHMINYTNPLLQRHIIRILWMVPIYAFDAWMALIFPSFAIYFDTLRECYEAYVIYNFLAFLLNYLTSEFPDLASIIELKSEIKHLPPFCFLTSWKMGRVFIDHCRHGALQYTVIRPLTTAVALICEVAGIYGEGSFNFRHAFLYLTIINNVSQIAIHLNCSACCHWCNQKSRSLETI
;
A
#
# COMPACT_ATOMS: atom_id res chain seq x y z
N MET A 1 -27.11 16.67 15.82
CA MET A 1 -27.44 15.35 15.25
C MET A 1 -27.62 15.36 13.71
N GLY A 2 -27.01 16.28 12.93
CA GLY A 2 -27.41 16.50 11.52
C GLY A 2 -26.45 16.05 10.40
N TRP A 3 -25.13 16.24 10.54
CA TRP A 3 -24.21 16.10 9.39
C TRP A 3 -23.85 14.65 9.04
N ARG A 4 -23.56 13.82 10.06
CA ARG A 4 -23.14 12.42 9.88
C ARG A 4 -24.24 11.53 9.27
N ALA A 5 -25.50 11.84 9.54
CA ALA A 5 -26.65 11.12 9.01
C ALA A 5 -26.97 11.50 7.55
N PHE A 6 -26.57 12.70 7.11
CA PHE A 6 -26.83 13.20 5.75
C PHE A 6 -25.82 12.71 4.72
N ILE A 7 -24.56 12.49 5.12
CA ILE A 7 -23.50 12.01 4.21
C ILE A 7 -23.87 10.65 3.58
N ARG A 8 -24.42 9.73 4.37
CA ARG A 8 -24.77 8.37 3.93
C ARG A 8 -25.83 8.34 2.80
N PRO A 9 -27.02 8.94 2.96
CA PRO A 9 -28.02 8.97 1.90
C PRO A 9 -27.55 9.80 0.70
N VAL A 10 -26.86 10.93 0.89
CA VAL A 10 -26.35 11.74 -0.23
C VAL A 10 -25.35 10.97 -1.08
N PHE A 11 -24.45 10.21 -0.45
CA PHE A 11 -23.47 9.40 -1.17
C PHE A 11 -24.15 8.26 -1.93
N ILE A 12 -25.13 7.58 -1.32
CA ILE A 12 -25.92 6.53 -1.98
C ILE A 12 -26.70 7.11 -3.16
N THR A 13 -27.38 8.24 -2.99
CA THR A 13 -28.17 8.89 -4.05
C THR A 13 -27.28 9.39 -5.18
N CYS A 14 -26.13 10.00 -4.88
CA CYS A 14 -25.20 10.47 -5.90
C CYS A 14 -24.61 9.28 -6.68
N TYR A 15 -24.24 8.20 -5.99
CA TYR A 15 -23.71 6.99 -6.60
C TYR A 15 -24.75 6.24 -7.46
N SER A 16 -25.99 6.10 -6.97
CA SER A 16 -27.06 5.47 -7.73
C SER A 16 -27.44 6.27 -8.97
N LEU A 17 -27.45 7.60 -8.90
CA LEU A 17 -27.62 8.48 -10.06
C LEU A 17 -26.48 8.31 -11.06
N LEU A 18 -25.23 8.22 -10.58
CA LEU A 18 -24.04 8.07 -11.41
C LEU A 18 -24.04 6.71 -12.14
N ILE A 19 -24.47 5.63 -11.48
CA ILE A 19 -24.74 4.33 -12.14
C ILE A 19 -25.86 4.45 -13.17
N CYS A 20 -27.01 5.04 -12.81
CA CYS A 20 -28.16 5.17 -13.70
C CYS A 20 -27.89 6.01 -14.95
N ILE A 21 -26.89 6.89 -14.93
CA ILE A 21 -26.47 7.69 -16.09
C ILE A 21 -25.40 6.95 -16.91
N ILE A 22 -24.38 6.37 -16.25
CA ILE A 22 -23.24 5.76 -16.95
C ILE A 22 -23.62 4.43 -17.59
N LEU A 23 -24.44 3.61 -16.94
CA LEU A 23 -24.82 2.28 -17.43
C LEU A 23 -25.59 2.32 -18.77
N PRO A 24 -26.62 3.19 -18.96
CA PRO A 24 -27.25 3.34 -20.27
C PRO A 24 -26.35 4.03 -21.30
N PHE A 25 -25.51 4.99 -20.88
CA PHE A 25 -24.53 5.62 -21.78
C PHE A 25 -23.49 4.60 -22.31
N LEU A 26 -23.08 3.64 -21.47
CA LEU A 26 -22.19 2.55 -21.84
C LEU A 26 -22.82 1.61 -22.87
N ILE A 27 -24.08 1.23 -22.66
CA ILE A 27 -24.82 0.32 -23.56
C ILE A 27 -25.02 0.96 -24.94
N LEU A 28 -25.36 2.26 -24.99
CA LEU A 28 -25.54 3.00 -26.23
C LEU A 28 -24.23 3.10 -27.04
N LYS A 29 -23.10 3.38 -26.36
CA LYS A 29 -21.77 3.40 -26.99
C LYS A 29 -21.26 2.02 -27.43
N LEU A 30 -21.66 0.95 -26.74
CA LEU A 30 -21.35 -0.43 -27.15
C LEU A 30 -22.14 -0.85 -28.39
N TYR A 31 -23.38 -0.37 -28.53
CA TYR A 31 -24.27 -0.72 -29.64
C TYR A 31 -23.89 0.01 -30.94
N GLU A 32 -23.44 1.26 -30.84
CA GLU A 32 -23.05 2.06 -32.01
C GLU A 32 -21.72 1.65 -32.65
N LYS A 33 -20.84 0.98 -31.91
CA LYS A 33 -19.56 0.47 -32.42
C LYS A 33 -19.54 -1.04 -32.36
N SER A 34 -19.55 -1.68 -33.54
CA SER A 34 -19.01 -3.03 -33.75
C SER A 34 -17.48 -2.98 -33.50
N ALA A 35 -17.09 -2.86 -32.24
CA ALA A 35 -15.78 -2.38 -31.82
C ALA A 35 -14.79 -3.53 -31.56
N PRO A 36 -13.50 -3.32 -31.85
CA PRO A 36 -12.42 -4.26 -31.54
C PRO A 36 -12.33 -4.55 -30.03
N ALA A 37 -11.90 -5.76 -29.65
CA ALA A 37 -11.86 -6.28 -28.28
C ALA A 37 -11.13 -5.40 -27.24
N VAL A 38 -10.26 -4.49 -27.69
CA VAL A 38 -9.54 -3.55 -26.82
C VAL A 38 -10.48 -2.46 -26.27
N VAL A 39 -11.41 -2.00 -27.11
CA VAL A 39 -12.36 -0.94 -26.72
C VAL A 39 -13.37 -1.47 -25.70
N SER A 40 -13.81 -2.73 -25.84
CA SER A 40 -14.68 -3.36 -24.84
C SER A 40 -13.97 -3.57 -23.50
N ALA A 41 -12.67 -3.87 -23.49
CA ALA A 41 -11.89 -3.98 -22.26
C ALA A 41 -11.83 -2.65 -21.47
N TRP A 42 -11.66 -1.51 -22.15
CA TRP A 42 -11.70 -0.18 -21.51
C TRP A 42 -13.02 0.11 -20.80
N PHE A 43 -14.13 -0.27 -21.43
CA PHE A 43 -15.46 -0.07 -20.88
C PHE A 43 -15.75 -0.99 -19.69
N VAL A 44 -15.38 -2.27 -19.80
CA VAL A 44 -15.55 -3.23 -18.71
C VAL A 44 -14.70 -2.82 -17.50
N ALA A 45 -13.44 -2.45 -17.70
CA ALA A 45 -12.58 -1.96 -16.63
C ALA A 45 -13.17 -0.70 -15.96
N GLY A 46 -13.67 0.26 -16.76
CA GLY A 46 -14.32 1.46 -16.23
C GLY A 46 -15.54 1.16 -15.36
N LEU A 47 -16.37 0.18 -15.73
CA LEU A 47 -17.52 -0.25 -14.93
C LEU A 47 -17.10 -0.82 -13.57
N PHE A 48 -16.06 -1.66 -13.54
CA PHE A 48 -15.53 -2.20 -12.29
C PHE A 48 -14.93 -1.12 -11.38
N VAL A 49 -14.22 -0.15 -11.95
CA VAL A 49 -13.65 0.98 -11.20
C VAL A 49 -14.72 1.88 -10.61
N LEU A 50 -15.78 2.13 -11.39
CA LEU A 50 -16.96 2.85 -10.92
C LEU A 50 -17.66 2.13 -9.77
N GLY A 51 -17.57 0.80 -9.68
CA GLY A 51 -18.02 0.04 -8.51
C GLY A 51 -17.06 0.12 -7.32
N ALA A 52 -15.77 -0.07 -7.57
CA ALA A 52 -14.75 -0.20 -6.54
C ALA A 52 -14.49 1.12 -5.78
N ILE A 53 -14.42 2.25 -6.49
CA ILE A 53 -14.14 3.56 -5.86
C ILE A 53 -15.21 3.91 -4.83
N PRO A 54 -16.52 3.85 -5.14
CA PRO A 54 -17.56 4.27 -4.21
C PRO A 54 -17.74 3.31 -3.04
N VAL A 55 -17.55 2.00 -3.25
CA VAL A 55 -17.52 1.02 -2.14
C VAL A 55 -16.37 1.29 -1.18
N SER A 56 -15.18 1.63 -1.69
CA SER A 56 -14.06 2.00 -0.82
C SER A 56 -14.31 3.32 -0.09
N LEU A 57 -14.80 4.35 -0.79
CA LEU A 57 -15.17 5.62 -0.20
C LEU A 57 -16.24 5.47 0.89
N TRP A 58 -17.21 4.57 0.71
CA TRP A 58 -18.20 4.24 1.73
C TRP A 58 -17.56 3.73 3.01
N THR A 59 -16.61 2.80 2.88
CA THR A 59 -15.85 2.25 4.00
C THR A 59 -15.01 3.34 4.69
N ILE A 60 -14.36 4.24 3.93
CA ILE A 60 -13.58 5.38 4.46
C ILE A 60 -14.49 6.33 5.26
N ILE A 61 -15.64 6.69 4.71
CA ILE A 61 -16.63 7.54 5.37
C ILE A 61 -17.15 6.86 6.64
N GLY A 62 -17.35 5.54 6.63
CA GLY A 62 -17.70 4.76 7.80
C GLY A 62 -16.70 4.93 8.94
N HIS A 63 -15.40 4.82 8.62
CA HIS A 63 -14.33 5.13 9.57
C HIS A 63 -14.32 6.61 9.98
N MET A 64 -14.58 7.57 9.10
CA MET A 64 -14.65 8.99 9.54
C MET A 64 -15.85 9.29 10.45
N ILE A 65 -16.98 8.62 10.24
CA ILE A 65 -18.21 8.81 11.02
C ILE A 65 -18.11 8.15 12.40
N ASN A 66 -17.47 6.99 12.52
CA ASN A 66 -17.32 6.31 13.80
C ASN A 66 -15.90 6.48 14.35
N TYR A 67 -15.51 7.73 14.62
CA TYR A 67 -14.14 8.12 14.98
C TYR A 67 -13.88 7.95 16.49
N THR A 68 -13.70 6.71 16.95
CA THR A 68 -13.53 6.38 18.37
C THR A 68 -12.08 6.51 18.84
N ASN A 69 -11.12 5.99 18.05
CA ASN A 69 -9.69 6.00 18.38
C ASN A 69 -8.89 6.75 17.31
N PRO A 70 -8.68 8.07 17.45
CA PRO A 70 -8.15 8.93 16.39
C PRO A 70 -6.73 8.56 15.95
N LEU A 71 -5.90 8.04 16.86
CA LEU A 71 -4.52 7.66 16.60
C LEU A 71 -4.44 6.44 15.67
N LEU A 72 -5.26 5.43 15.91
CA LEU A 72 -5.31 4.19 15.14
C LEU A 72 -6.03 4.40 13.81
N GLN A 73 -7.18 5.06 13.86
CA GLN A 73 -8.09 5.21 12.74
C GLN A 73 -7.54 6.08 11.62
N ARG A 74 -6.70 7.07 11.95
CA ARG A 74 -5.99 7.87 10.95
C ARG A 74 -5.09 7.02 10.06
N HIS A 75 -4.43 6.00 10.61
CA HIS A 75 -3.59 5.09 9.82
C HIS A 75 -4.44 4.14 8.97
N ILE A 76 -5.55 3.61 9.51
CA ILE A 76 -6.50 2.78 8.76
C ILE A 76 -7.05 3.53 7.54
N ILE A 77 -7.49 4.78 7.71
CA ILE A 77 -8.02 5.59 6.62
C ILE A 77 -6.98 5.75 5.49
N ARG A 78 -5.71 6.00 5.83
CA ARG A 78 -4.62 6.10 4.85
C ARG A 78 -4.39 4.76 4.11
N ILE A 79 -4.48 3.63 4.80
CA ILE A 79 -4.33 2.32 4.16
C ILE A 79 -5.50 2.06 3.18
N LEU A 80 -6.72 2.42 3.58
CA LEU A 80 -7.93 2.14 2.80
C LEU A 80 -8.00 2.92 1.48
N TRP A 81 -7.32 4.06 1.39
CA TRP A 81 -7.12 4.82 0.15
C TRP A 81 -6.33 4.07 -0.94
N MET A 82 -5.68 2.95 -0.61
CA MET A 82 -5.00 2.10 -1.59
C MET A 82 -5.95 1.59 -2.68
N VAL A 83 -7.14 1.12 -2.30
CA VAL A 83 -8.12 0.54 -3.23
C VAL A 83 -8.55 1.51 -4.35
N PRO A 84 -9.01 2.75 -4.06
CA PRO A 84 -9.43 3.67 -5.12
C PRO A 84 -8.27 4.15 -5.99
N ILE A 85 -7.06 4.31 -5.43
CA ILE A 85 -5.87 4.70 -6.19
C ILE A 85 -5.51 3.61 -7.20
N TYR A 86 -5.46 2.35 -6.77
CA TYR A 86 -5.13 1.21 -7.63
C TYR A 86 -6.20 0.97 -8.70
N ALA A 87 -7.48 1.13 -8.34
CA ALA A 87 -8.58 1.03 -9.30
C ALA A 87 -8.47 2.10 -10.39
N PHE A 88 -8.21 3.35 -10.01
CA PHE A 88 -8.05 4.46 -10.95
C PHE A 88 -6.82 4.30 -11.85
N ASP A 89 -5.67 3.93 -11.27
CA ASP A 89 -4.43 3.65 -11.98
C ASP A 89 -4.63 2.56 -13.05
N ALA A 90 -5.20 1.41 -12.68
CA ALA A 90 -5.42 0.30 -13.60
C ALA A 90 -6.32 0.68 -14.80
N TRP A 91 -7.32 1.53 -14.60
CA TRP A 91 -8.16 2.01 -15.69
C TRP A 91 -7.45 3.05 -16.57
N MET A 92 -6.62 3.92 -15.97
CA MET A 92 -5.86 4.91 -16.72
C MET A 92 -4.72 4.32 -17.53
N ALA A 93 -3.99 3.36 -16.97
CA ALA A 93 -2.96 2.61 -17.69
C ALA A 93 -3.53 1.89 -18.92
N LEU A 94 -4.79 1.43 -18.84
CA LEU A 94 -5.46 0.75 -19.94
C LEU A 94 -5.85 1.69 -21.09
N ILE A 95 -6.30 2.92 -20.78
CA ILE A 95 -6.72 3.91 -21.78
C ILE A 95 -5.51 4.62 -22.40
N PHE A 96 -4.53 4.99 -21.58
CA PHE A 96 -3.37 5.78 -22.00
C PHE A 96 -2.06 5.10 -21.62
N PRO A 97 -1.58 4.13 -22.43
CA PRO A 97 -0.35 3.41 -22.12
C PRO A 97 0.87 4.33 -22.03
N SER A 98 0.89 5.45 -22.75
CA SER A 98 1.97 6.46 -22.67
C SER A 98 2.09 7.14 -21.31
N PHE A 99 1.00 7.22 -20.55
CA PHE A 99 0.99 7.76 -19.19
C PHE A 99 1.06 6.69 -18.11
N ALA A 100 0.95 5.41 -18.47
CA ALA A 100 0.92 4.29 -17.53
C ALA A 100 2.13 4.31 -16.59
N ILE A 101 3.33 4.54 -17.12
CA ILE A 101 4.59 4.55 -16.35
C ILE A 101 4.58 5.62 -15.24
N TYR A 102 3.95 6.76 -15.49
CA TYR A 102 3.82 7.82 -14.48
C TYR A 102 2.86 7.42 -13.35
N PHE A 103 1.71 6.85 -13.69
CA PHE A 103 0.74 6.40 -12.69
C PHE A 103 1.22 5.18 -11.91
N ASP A 104 1.90 4.24 -12.58
CA ASP A 104 2.60 3.12 -11.94
C ASP A 104 3.63 3.62 -10.94
N THR A 105 4.42 4.65 -11.29
CA THR A 105 5.39 5.23 -10.36
C THR A 105 4.70 5.84 -9.13
N LEU A 106 3.60 6.57 -9.32
CA LEU A 106 2.81 7.10 -8.21
C LEU A 106 2.23 5.99 -7.33
N ARG A 107 1.77 4.88 -7.92
CA ARG A 107 1.29 3.69 -7.22
C ARG A 107 2.38 3.06 -6.37
N GLU A 108 3.57 2.86 -6.91
CA GLU A 108 4.73 2.32 -6.17
C GLU A 108 5.15 3.23 -5.01
N CYS A 109 5.10 4.55 -5.18
CA CYS A 109 5.35 5.52 -4.10
C CYS A 109 4.28 5.41 -3.00
N TYR A 110 3.01 5.26 -3.40
CA TYR A 110 1.90 5.15 -2.45
C TYR A 110 1.96 3.85 -1.64
N GLU A 111 2.30 2.72 -2.28
CA GLU A 111 2.50 1.43 -1.61
C GLU A 111 3.51 1.55 -0.46
N ALA A 112 4.65 2.19 -0.75
CA ALA A 112 5.70 2.42 0.21
C ALA A 112 5.21 3.23 1.43
N TYR A 113 4.38 4.26 1.18
CA TYR A 113 3.74 5.05 2.23
C TYR A 113 2.71 4.24 3.04
N VAL A 114 1.93 3.38 2.40
CA VAL A 114 0.93 2.51 3.06
C VAL A 114 1.61 1.55 4.02
N ILE A 115 2.72 0.92 3.62
CA ILE A 115 3.49 0.00 4.48
C ILE A 115 3.98 0.70 5.75
N TYR A 116 4.51 1.92 5.63
CA TYR A 116 4.91 2.73 6.79
C TYR A 116 3.72 3.01 7.73
N ASN A 117 2.57 3.40 7.18
CA ASN A 117 1.38 3.65 7.99
C ASN A 117 0.85 2.38 8.65
N PHE A 118 0.97 1.23 8.00
CA PHE A 118 0.60 -0.06 8.57
C PHE A 118 1.51 -0.47 9.73
N LEU A 119 2.83 -0.31 9.60
CA LEU A 119 3.74 -0.55 10.72
C LEU A 119 3.47 0.39 11.90
N ALA A 120 3.30 1.69 11.61
CA ALA A 120 2.97 2.68 12.64
C ALA A 120 1.63 2.38 13.32
N PHE A 121 0.65 1.86 12.57
CA PHE A 121 -0.62 1.39 13.11
C PHE A 121 -0.42 0.24 14.11
N LEU A 122 0.32 -0.81 13.72
CA LEU A 122 0.59 -1.96 14.59
C LEU A 122 1.33 -1.56 15.87
N LEU A 123 2.36 -0.71 15.75
CA LEU A 123 3.12 -0.23 16.91
C LEU A 123 2.26 0.59 17.88
N ASN A 124 1.41 1.48 17.36
CA ASN A 124 0.50 2.26 18.19
C ASN A 124 -0.58 1.38 18.84
N TYR A 125 -1.06 0.36 18.13
CA TYR A 125 -2.03 -0.60 18.66
C TYR A 125 -1.41 -1.38 19.83
N LEU A 126 -0.21 -1.93 19.64
CA LEU A 126 0.52 -2.67 20.68
C LEU A 126 0.87 -1.80 21.88
N THR A 127 1.27 -0.54 21.66
CA THR A 127 1.59 0.40 22.75
C THR A 127 0.34 0.80 23.53
N SER A 128 -0.82 0.86 22.87
CA SER A 128 -2.10 1.17 23.52
C SER A 128 -2.62 0.01 24.36
N GLU A 129 -2.35 -1.23 23.96
CA GLU A 129 -2.79 -2.43 24.68
C GLU A 129 -1.81 -2.82 25.80
N PHE A 130 -0.51 -2.52 25.62
CA PHE A 130 0.55 -2.84 26.57
C PHE A 130 1.37 -1.58 26.94
N PRO A 131 1.07 -0.90 28.07
CA PRO A 131 1.85 0.26 28.53
C PRO A 131 3.33 -0.06 28.79
N ASP A 132 3.59 -1.30 29.18
CA ASP A 132 4.91 -1.88 29.46
C ASP A 132 5.48 -2.69 28.27
N LEU A 133 5.10 -2.31 27.04
CA LEU A 133 5.57 -2.99 25.82
C LEU A 133 7.10 -3.14 25.77
N ALA A 134 7.82 -2.10 26.19
CA ALA A 134 9.29 -2.09 26.21
C ALA A 134 9.88 -3.16 27.16
N SER A 135 9.36 -3.26 28.38
CA SER A 135 9.84 -4.21 29.39
C SER A 135 9.38 -5.64 29.07
N ILE A 136 8.21 -5.82 28.47
CA ILE A 136 7.74 -7.13 27.98
C ILE A 136 8.61 -7.62 26.81
N ILE A 137 9.05 -6.72 25.94
CA ILE A 137 9.96 -7.03 24.84
C ILE A 137 11.36 -7.36 25.39
N GLU A 138 11.85 -6.63 26.40
CA GLU A 138 13.14 -6.90 27.07
C GLU A 138 13.18 -8.27 27.77
N LEU A 139 12.03 -8.77 28.26
CA LEU A 139 11.95 -10.07 28.95
C LEU A 139 11.95 -11.27 27.98
N LYS A 140 11.75 -11.05 26.68
CA LYS A 140 11.68 -12.11 25.66
C LYS A 140 13.06 -12.39 25.08
N SER A 141 13.36 -13.68 24.89
CA SER A 141 14.58 -14.16 24.25
C SER A 141 14.78 -13.54 22.85
N GLU A 142 16.02 -13.14 22.56
CA GLU A 142 16.42 -12.59 21.26
C GLU A 142 16.00 -13.51 20.09
N ILE A 143 15.43 -12.90 19.05
CA ILE A 143 15.02 -13.61 17.83
C ILE A 143 16.26 -13.83 16.97
N LYS A 144 16.61 -15.10 16.70
CA LYS A 144 17.65 -15.45 15.72
C LYS A 144 17.15 -15.14 14.31
N HIS A 145 18.00 -14.49 13.50
CA HIS A 145 17.71 -14.18 12.10
C HIS A 145 17.42 -15.44 11.27
N LEU A 146 16.48 -15.37 10.32
CA LEU A 146 16.24 -16.47 9.38
C LEU A 146 17.46 -16.66 8.45
N PRO A 147 17.77 -17.90 8.04
CA PRO A 147 18.85 -18.15 7.06
C PRO A 147 18.51 -17.42 5.75
N PRO A 148 19.44 -16.66 5.11
CA PRO A 148 20.91 -16.81 5.11
C PRO A 148 21.69 -15.83 6.03
N PHE A 149 21.02 -15.04 6.87
CA PHE A 149 21.64 -13.95 7.64
C PHE A 149 22.03 -14.32 9.09
N CYS A 150 22.37 -15.59 9.34
CA CYS A 150 22.76 -16.12 10.65
C CYS A 150 24.02 -15.47 11.28
N PHE A 151 24.81 -14.70 10.52
CA PHE A 151 26.05 -14.06 10.99
C PHE A 151 25.86 -12.64 11.55
N LEU A 152 24.65 -12.08 11.47
CA LEU A 152 24.38 -10.73 11.99
C LEU A 152 24.13 -10.75 13.49
N THR A 153 24.68 -9.74 14.16
CA THR A 153 24.52 -9.48 15.60
C THR A 153 23.06 -9.58 16.02
N SER A 154 22.83 -10.30 17.12
CA SER A 154 21.53 -10.40 17.79
C SER A 154 20.98 -9.02 18.11
N TRP A 155 19.73 -8.75 17.76
CA TRP A 155 19.11 -7.45 17.98
C TRP A 155 18.81 -7.28 19.48
N LYS A 156 19.29 -6.17 20.07
CA LYS A 156 18.97 -5.82 21.46
C LYS A 156 17.47 -5.53 21.55
N MET A 157 16.76 -6.39 22.28
CA MET A 157 15.32 -6.28 22.52
C MET A 157 15.02 -5.07 23.42
N GLY A 158 13.90 -4.37 23.16
CA GLY A 158 13.41 -3.25 23.95
C GLY A 158 12.95 -2.06 23.09
N ARG A 159 13.03 -0.84 23.64
CA ARG A 159 12.66 0.40 22.90
C ARG A 159 13.50 0.63 21.64
N VAL A 160 14.77 0.24 21.72
CA VAL A 160 15.75 0.36 20.64
C VAL A 160 15.33 -0.48 19.42
N PHE A 161 14.82 -1.70 19.64
CA PHE A 161 14.24 -2.55 18.59
C PHE A 161 13.08 -1.87 17.85
N ILE A 162 12.16 -1.24 18.60
CA ILE A 162 11.00 -0.56 18.02
C ILE A 162 11.44 0.63 17.16
N ASP A 163 12.40 1.42 17.64
CA ASP A 163 12.94 2.54 16.89
C ASP A 163 13.72 2.09 15.65
N HIS A 164 14.44 0.97 15.71
CA HIS A 164 15.09 0.38 14.54
C HIS A 164 14.10 -0.16 13.51
N CYS A 165 13.02 -0.83 13.94
CA CYS A 165 11.93 -1.24 13.05
C CYS A 165 11.30 -0.04 12.34
N ARG A 166 11.06 1.04 13.09
CA ARG A 166 10.51 2.28 12.54
C ARG A 166 11.46 2.95 11.56
N HIS A 167 12.75 3.06 11.89
CA HIS A 167 13.77 3.62 10.99
C HIS A 167 13.98 2.76 9.75
N GLY A 168 14.01 1.43 9.89
CA GLY A 168 14.15 0.50 8.77
C GLY A 168 12.99 0.62 7.79
N ALA A 169 11.75 0.65 8.29
CA ALA A 169 10.58 0.88 7.45
C ALA A 169 10.60 2.25 6.77
N LEU A 170 10.98 3.31 7.49
CA LEU A 170 11.13 4.64 6.90
C LEU A 170 12.17 4.65 5.77
N GLN A 171 13.29 3.96 5.97
CA GLN A 171 14.36 3.85 4.97
C GLN A 171 13.88 3.15 3.70
N TYR A 172 13.13 2.05 3.80
CA TYR A 172 12.49 1.41 2.64
C TYR A 172 11.58 2.37 1.88
N THR A 173 10.72 3.03 2.66
CA THR A 173 9.65 3.85 2.13
C THR A 173 10.21 5.01 1.33
N VAL A 174 11.44 5.45 1.63
CA VAL A 174 12.15 6.50 0.89
C VAL A 174 13.01 5.93 -0.23
N ILE A 175 13.67 4.78 -0.03
CA ILE A 175 14.52 4.18 -1.07
C ILE A 175 13.69 3.76 -2.29
N ARG A 176 12.54 3.14 -2.09
CA ARG A 176 11.68 2.64 -3.18
C ARG A 176 11.25 3.73 -4.17
N PRO A 177 10.64 4.86 -3.75
CA PRO A 177 10.30 5.95 -4.66
C PRO A 177 11.54 6.63 -5.27
N LEU A 178 12.66 6.72 -4.54
CA LEU A 178 13.91 7.24 -5.11
C LEU A 178 14.42 6.32 -6.23
N THR A 179 14.42 5.00 -6.04
CA THR A 179 14.84 4.05 -7.08
C THR A 179 13.92 4.11 -8.30
N THR A 180 12.60 4.26 -8.10
CA THR A 180 11.64 4.41 -9.21
C THR A 180 11.79 5.76 -9.93
N ALA A 181 12.07 6.84 -9.21
CA ALA A 181 12.33 8.14 -9.82
C ALA A 181 13.63 8.15 -10.64
N VAL A 182 14.70 7.55 -10.12
CA VAL A 182 15.97 7.40 -10.86
C VAL A 182 15.76 6.52 -12.09
N ALA A 183 14.94 5.46 -11.98
CA ALA A 183 14.56 4.62 -13.10
C ALA A 183 13.89 5.41 -14.22
N LEU A 184 12.85 6.18 -13.89
CA LEU A 184 12.16 7.06 -14.84
C LEU A 184 13.10 8.05 -15.54
N ILE A 185 13.99 8.69 -14.77
CA ILE A 185 14.94 9.67 -15.31
C ILE A 185 15.90 8.99 -16.30
N CYS A 186 16.38 7.79 -15.97
CA CYS A 186 17.24 7.01 -16.87
C CYS A 186 16.50 6.52 -18.13
N GLU A 187 15.19 6.26 -18.03
CA GLU A 187 14.33 5.87 -19.15
C GLU A 187 14.12 7.02 -20.12
N VAL A 188 13.78 8.20 -19.62
CA VAL A 188 13.68 9.43 -20.42
C VAL A 188 15.02 9.80 -21.06
N ALA A 189 16.14 9.51 -20.39
CA ALA A 189 17.48 9.73 -20.92
C ALA A 189 17.91 8.70 -22.01
N GLY A 190 17.12 7.64 -22.25
CA GLY A 190 17.43 6.59 -23.22
C GLY A 190 18.57 5.64 -22.83
N ILE A 191 19.02 5.71 -21.57
CA ILE A 191 20.16 4.92 -21.03
C ILE A 191 19.66 3.68 -20.26
N TYR A 192 18.36 3.60 -19.99
CA TYR A 192 17.75 2.56 -19.14
C TYR A 192 17.88 1.14 -19.73
N GLY A 193 17.81 1.00 -21.05
CA GLY A 193 18.04 -0.27 -21.74
C GLY A 193 17.17 -1.40 -21.20
N GLU A 194 15.85 -1.30 -21.36
CA GLU A 194 14.89 -2.31 -20.86
C GLU A 194 15.32 -3.74 -21.23
N GLY A 195 15.36 -4.63 -20.24
CA GLY A 195 15.59 -6.06 -20.44
C GLY A 195 17.03 -6.47 -20.81
N SER A 196 17.99 -5.53 -20.86
CA SER A 196 19.40 -5.86 -21.14
C SER A 196 20.24 -5.95 -19.85
N PHE A 197 20.70 -7.16 -19.52
CA PHE A 197 21.60 -7.41 -18.36
C PHE A 197 23.05 -6.98 -18.64
N ASN A 198 23.25 -5.77 -19.16
CA ASN A 198 24.58 -5.22 -19.38
C ASN A 198 24.96 -4.27 -18.23
N PHE A 199 26.21 -4.37 -17.75
CA PHE A 199 26.80 -3.49 -16.72
C PHE A 199 26.82 -2.00 -17.08
N ARG A 200 26.43 -1.65 -18.31
CA ARG A 200 26.41 -0.26 -18.82
C ARG A 200 25.06 0.43 -18.64
N HIS A 201 24.01 -0.31 -18.26
CA HIS A 201 22.65 0.23 -18.08
C HIS A 201 22.29 0.38 -16.61
N ALA A 202 21.58 1.47 -16.28
CA ALA A 202 21.19 1.81 -14.91
C ALA A 202 20.21 0.81 -14.27
N PHE A 203 19.48 0.06 -15.11
CA PHE A 203 18.48 -0.92 -14.69
C PHE A 203 19.04 -1.95 -13.70
N LEU A 204 20.19 -2.55 -13.99
CA LEU A 204 20.77 -3.62 -13.17
C LEU A 204 21.17 -3.13 -11.77
N TYR A 205 21.72 -1.92 -11.68
CA TYR A 205 22.08 -1.28 -10.40
C TYR A 205 20.83 -0.95 -9.57
N LEU A 206 19.78 -0.41 -10.20
CA LEU A 206 18.53 -0.09 -9.54
C LEU A 206 17.80 -1.34 -9.04
N THR A 207 17.81 -2.42 -9.83
CA THR A 207 17.26 -3.72 -9.41
C THR A 207 18.02 -4.29 -8.22
N ILE A 208 19.36 -4.24 -8.20
CA ILE A 208 20.15 -4.73 -7.05
C ILE A 208 19.86 -3.89 -5.80
N ILE A 209 19.87 -2.57 -5.91
CA ILE A 209 19.60 -1.66 -4.78
C ILE A 209 18.19 -1.91 -4.22
N ASN A 210 17.19 -2.07 -5.08
CA ASN A 210 15.83 -2.36 -4.67
C ASN A 210 15.73 -3.72 -3.96
N ASN A 211 16.35 -4.77 -4.50
CA ASN A 211 16.36 -6.09 -3.86
C ASN A 211 17.06 -6.08 -2.49
N VAL A 212 18.21 -5.40 -2.36
CA VAL A 212 18.93 -5.29 -1.06
C VAL A 212 18.09 -4.52 -0.04
N SER A 213 17.47 -3.41 -0.44
CA SER A 213 16.59 -2.64 0.42
C SER A 213 15.37 -3.47 0.86
N GLN A 214 14.73 -4.19 -0.08
CA GLN A 214 13.57 -5.01 0.21
C GLN A 214 13.89 -6.17 1.16
N ILE A 215 15.05 -6.81 1.01
CA ILE A 215 15.52 -7.87 1.93
C ILE A 215 15.79 -7.30 3.34
N ALA A 216 16.43 -6.14 3.44
CA ALA A 216 16.75 -5.51 4.73
C ALA A 216 15.47 -5.19 5.54
N ILE A 217 14.42 -4.73 4.87
CA ILE A 217 13.15 -4.43 5.53
C ILE A 217 12.29 -5.66 5.77
N HIS A 218 12.32 -6.63 4.85
CA HIS A 218 11.65 -7.90 5.10
C HIS A 218 12.23 -8.60 6.35
N LEU A 219 13.53 -8.50 6.59
CA LEU A 219 14.16 -9.04 7.80
C LEU A 219 13.65 -8.35 9.08
N ASN A 220 13.67 -7.01 9.11
CA ASN A 220 13.21 -6.23 10.26
C ASN A 220 11.69 -6.38 10.51
N CYS A 221 10.89 -6.38 9.45
CA CYS A 221 9.44 -6.53 9.52
C CYS A 221 9.04 -7.96 9.89
N SER A 222 9.74 -8.98 9.38
CA SER A 222 9.48 -10.38 9.74
C SER A 222 9.79 -10.65 11.21
N ALA A 223 10.85 -10.06 11.75
CA ALA A 223 11.13 -10.12 13.18
C ALA A 223 9.98 -9.51 14.00
N CYS A 224 9.44 -8.35 13.58
CA CYS A 224 8.30 -7.71 14.23
C CYS A 224 6.99 -8.52 14.11
N CYS A 225 6.68 -9.06 12.92
CA CYS A 225 5.48 -9.85 12.67
C CYS A 225 5.52 -11.21 13.37
N HIS A 226 6.68 -11.88 13.38
CA HIS A 226 6.87 -13.13 14.11
C HIS A 226 6.63 -12.92 15.61
N TRP A 227 7.10 -11.81 16.17
CA TRP A 227 6.83 -11.44 17.55
C TRP A 227 5.32 -11.23 17.81
N CYS A 228 4.64 -10.49 16.94
CA CYS A 228 3.20 -10.25 17.04
C CYS A 228 2.39 -11.57 16.99
N ASN A 229 2.77 -12.49 16.10
CA ASN A 229 2.11 -13.79 15.93
C ASN A 229 2.38 -14.73 17.12
N GLN A 230 3.61 -14.74 17.65
CA GLN A 230 3.97 -15.54 18.82
C GLN A 230 3.21 -15.10 20.08
N LYS A 231 2.83 -13.81 20.17
CA LYS A 231 2.00 -13.30 21.27
C LYS A 231 0.52 -13.67 21.11
N SER A 232 -0.05 -13.56 19.91
CA SER A 232 -1.44 -14.01 19.63
C SER A 232 -1.66 -15.44 20.11
N ARG A 233 -0.72 -16.33 19.78
CA ARG A 233 -0.78 -17.75 20.16
C ARG A 233 -0.68 -17.99 21.68
N SER A 234 0.00 -17.09 22.41
CA SER A 234 0.12 -17.17 23.87
C SER A 234 -1.08 -16.61 24.64
N LEU A 235 -1.92 -15.80 24.00
CA LEU A 235 -3.17 -15.30 24.56
C LEU A 235 -4.32 -16.29 24.33
N GLU A 236 -4.26 -17.10 23.27
CA GLU A 236 -5.25 -18.17 22.98
C GLU A 236 -5.03 -19.44 23.83
N THR A 237 -3.93 -19.55 24.57
CA THR A 237 -3.59 -20.71 25.42
C THR A 237 -3.83 -20.47 26.91
N ILE A 238 -4.50 -19.36 27.27
CA ILE A 238 -4.95 -19.02 28.63
C ILE A 238 -6.48 -18.94 28.60
#